data_AF-A0A9W4G9S7-F1
#
_entry.id   AF-A0A9W4G9S7-F1
#
_cell.length_a   1.000
_cell.length_b   1.000
_cell.length_c   1.000
_cell.angle_alpha   90.00
_cell.angle_beta   90.00
_cell.angle_gamma   90.00
#
_symmetry.space_group_name_H-M   'P 1'
#
loop_
_entity.id
_entity.type
_entity.pdbx_description
1 polymer ?
#
loop_
_entity_poly.entity_id
_entity_poly.type
_entity_poly.pdbx_seq_one_letter_code
_entity_poly.pdbx_strand_id
1 'polypeptide(L)'
;MATEKRGFASMDEEKQREIASKGGKAAHESGRAHEFTPEEAREAGHKGGKAVSQDREHMAAIGRKGGKNSHKKDNDNEQNNQDNEENS
;
A
#
# COMPACT_ATOMS: atom_id res chain seq x y z
N MET A 1 -25.20 4.83 -37.98
CA MET A 1 -24.02 3.94 -37.88
C MET A 1 -23.89 3.53 -36.42
N ALA A 2 -24.11 2.26 -36.11
CA ALA A 2 -24.00 1.77 -34.74
C ALA A 2 -22.52 1.79 -34.34
N THR A 3 -22.19 2.46 -33.23
CA THR A 3 -20.89 2.35 -32.59
C THR A 3 -20.78 0.93 -32.07
N GLU A 4 -20.19 0.05 -32.86
CA GLU A 4 -19.86 -1.30 -32.43
C GLU A 4 -19.06 -1.18 -31.13
N LYS A 5 -19.55 -1.83 -30.07
CA LYS A 5 -18.92 -1.90 -28.75
C LYS A 5 -17.57 -2.60 -28.92
N ARG A 6 -16.54 -1.83 -29.26
CA ARG A 6 -15.17 -2.29 -29.50
C ARG A 6 -14.26 -1.70 -28.42
N GLY A 7 -13.38 -2.52 -27.89
CA GLY A 7 -12.36 -2.10 -26.93
C GLY A 7 -12.43 -2.83 -25.59
N PHE A 8 -11.48 -2.51 -24.71
CA PHE A 8 -11.27 -3.18 -23.42
C PHE A 8 -12.48 -3.10 -22.49
N ALA A 9 -13.26 -2.03 -22.59
CA ALA A 9 -14.48 -1.80 -21.80
C ALA A 9 -15.72 -2.51 -22.36
N SER A 10 -15.64 -3.08 -23.57
CA SER A 10 -16.73 -3.84 -24.21
C SER A 10 -16.56 -5.35 -24.11
N MET A 11 -15.49 -5.83 -23.48
CA MET A 11 -15.22 -7.26 -23.23
C MET A 11 -15.94 -7.76 -21.96
N ASP A 12 -16.13 -9.07 -21.87
CA ASP A 12 -16.56 -9.73 -20.63
C ASP A 12 -15.62 -9.42 -19.46
N GLU A 13 -16.20 -9.21 -18.28
CA GLU A 13 -15.46 -8.78 -17.07
C GLU A 13 -14.36 -9.75 -16.66
N GLU A 14 -14.59 -11.05 -16.81
CA GLU A 14 -13.59 -12.08 -16.50
C GLU A 14 -12.37 -11.95 -17.41
N LYS A 15 -12.60 -11.74 -18.71
CA LYS A 15 -11.56 -11.56 -19.71
C LYS A 15 -10.81 -10.24 -19.50
N GLN A 16 -11.52 -9.18 -19.14
CA GLN A 16 -10.92 -7.90 -18.79
C GLN A 16 -9.99 -8.03 -17.56
N ARG A 17 -10.44 -8.72 -16.51
CA ARG A 17 -9.67 -8.97 -15.29
C ARG A 17 -8.44 -9.83 -15.57
N GLU A 18 -8.58 -10.85 -16.41
CA GLU A 18 -7.45 -11.69 -16.81
C GLU A 18 -6.39 -10.90 -17.57
N ILE A 19 -6.80 -10.06 -18.53
CA ILE A 19 -5.85 -9.24 -19.31
C ILE A 19 -5.21 -8.16 -18.42
N ALA A 20 -5.96 -7.53 -17.52
CA ALA A 20 -5.40 -6.57 -16.56
C ALA A 20 -4.40 -7.24 -15.61
N SER A 21 -4.72 -8.43 -15.11
CA SER A 21 -3.83 -9.23 -14.25
C SER A 21 -2.55 -9.63 -14.98
N LYS A 22 -2.67 -10.11 -16.22
CA LYS A 22 -1.52 -10.44 -17.09
C LYS A 22 -0.69 -9.21 -17.41
N GLY A 23 -1.30 -8.05 -17.67
CA GLY A 23 -0.61 -6.79 -17.90
C GLY A 23 0.20 -6.31 -16.69
N GLY A 24 -0.37 -6.41 -15.48
CA GLY A 24 0.32 -6.09 -14.23
C GLY A 24 1.50 -7.03 -13.95
N LYS A 25 1.31 -8.34 -14.16
CA LYS A 25 2.38 -9.34 -14.03
C LYS A 25 3.48 -9.13 -15.06
N ALA A 26 3.13 -8.90 -16.32
CA ALA A 26 4.08 -8.62 -17.39
C ALA A 26 4.83 -7.31 -17.16
N ALA A 27 4.19 -6.27 -16.61
CA ALA A 27 4.88 -5.04 -16.23
C ALA A 27 5.91 -5.27 -15.11
N HIS A 28 5.60 -6.18 -14.18
CA HIS A 28 6.52 -6.58 -13.12
C HIS A 28 7.65 -7.51 -13.61
N GLU A 29 7.35 -8.41 -14.55
CA GLU A 29 8.28 -9.42 -15.08
C GLU A 29 9.19 -8.87 -16.20
N SER A 30 8.71 -7.91 -17.00
CA SER A 30 9.44 -7.35 -18.15
C SER A 30 10.68 -6.53 -17.79
N GLY A 31 11.04 -6.42 -16.50
CA GLY A 31 12.42 -6.13 -16.08
C GLY A 31 13.02 -4.82 -16.59
N ARG A 32 12.22 -3.90 -17.14
CA ARG A 32 12.61 -2.52 -17.45
C ARG A 32 12.57 -1.62 -16.21
N ALA A 33 12.19 -2.19 -15.07
CA ALA A 33 12.41 -1.60 -13.77
C ALA A 33 13.90 -1.70 -13.47
N HIS A 34 14.54 -0.55 -13.26
CA HIS A 34 15.88 -0.47 -12.69
C HIS A 34 15.98 -1.47 -11.53
N GLU A 35 17.03 -2.30 -11.49
CA GLU A 35 17.25 -3.18 -10.35
C GLU A 35 17.22 -2.29 -9.12
N PHE A 36 16.20 -2.46 -8.28
CA PHE A 36 16.00 -1.67 -7.06
C PHE A 36 17.05 -2.15 -6.06
N THR A 37 18.30 -1.76 -6.31
CA THR A 37 19.41 -2.07 -5.43
C THR A 37 19.09 -1.47 -4.06
N PRO A 38 19.50 -2.12 -2.96
CA PRO A 38 19.36 -1.56 -1.62
C PRO A 38 19.88 -0.12 -1.53
N GLU A 39 20.94 0.17 -2.27
CA GLU A 39 21.55 1.49 -2.42
C GLU A 39 20.60 2.52 -3.06
N GLU A 40 19.96 2.18 -4.18
CA GLU A 40 19.01 3.06 -4.86
C GLU A 40 17.73 3.27 -4.04
N ALA A 41 17.23 2.21 -3.39
CA ALA A 41 16.09 2.32 -2.48
C ALA A 41 16.39 3.29 -1.33
N ARG A 42 17.61 3.22 -0.79
CA ARG A 42 18.10 4.12 0.26
C ARG A 42 18.26 5.54 -0.27
N GLU A 43 18.78 5.75 -1.47
CA GLU A 43 18.93 7.08 -2.06
C GLU A 43 17.57 7.72 -2.35
N ALA A 44 16.63 6.97 -2.94
CA ALA A 44 15.27 7.41 -3.19
C ALA A 44 14.53 7.74 -1.89
N GLY A 45 14.65 6.88 -0.87
CA GLY A 45 14.09 7.12 0.46
C GLY A 45 14.70 8.36 1.13
N HIS A 46 16.00 8.58 0.99
CA HIS A 46 16.69 9.75 1.53
C HIS A 46 16.29 11.04 0.80
N LYS A 47 16.17 11.01 -0.53
CA LYS A 47 15.71 12.15 -1.34
C LYS A 47 14.25 12.50 -1.04
N GLY A 48 13.38 11.49 -0.95
CA GLY A 48 11.99 11.65 -0.54
C GLY A 48 11.91 12.24 0.87
N GLY A 49 12.60 11.63 1.83
CA GLY A 49 12.64 12.09 3.22
C GLY A 49 13.14 13.53 3.36
N LYS A 50 14.15 13.94 2.58
CA LYS A 50 14.61 15.34 2.53
C LYS A 50 13.57 16.31 1.96
N ALA A 51 12.81 15.89 0.95
CA ALA A 51 11.78 16.71 0.35
C ALA A 51 10.62 16.96 1.34
N VAL A 52 10.19 15.93 2.06
CA VAL A 52 9.05 16.05 2.98
C VAL A 52 9.46 16.64 4.34
N SER A 53 10.70 16.46 4.79
CA SER A 53 11.16 16.91 6.12
C SER A 53 11.45 18.41 6.27
N GLN A 54 11.29 19.20 5.20
CA GLN A 54 11.46 20.66 5.26
C GLN A 54 10.47 21.31 6.23
N ASP A 55 9.26 20.74 6.36
CA ASP A 55 8.27 21.20 7.32
C ASP A 55 8.32 20.36 8.60
N ARG A 56 9.07 20.86 9.58
CA ARG A 56 9.27 20.21 10.88
C ARG A 56 7.97 20.14 11.70
N GLU A 57 7.12 21.16 11.61
CA GLU A 57 5.86 21.19 12.37
C GLU A 57 4.87 20.17 11.83
N HIS A 58 4.74 20.07 10.51
CA HIS A 58 3.97 19.06 9.82
C HIS A 58 4.46 17.64 10.14
N MET A 59 5.77 17.43 10.12
CA MET A 59 6.36 16.13 10.49
C MET A 59 6.10 15.74 11.94
N ALA A 60 6.19 16.68 12.87
CA ALA A 60 5.84 16.44 14.27
C ALA A 60 4.35 16.10 14.44
N ALA A 61 3.46 16.71 13.64
CA ALA A 61 2.04 16.35 13.64
C ALA A 61 1.78 14.93 13.11
N ILE A 62 2.41 14.56 11.99
CA ILE A 62 2.33 13.20 11.42
C ILE A 62 2.87 12.15 12.40
N GLY A 63 4.06 12.37 12.96
CA GLY A 63 4.68 11.46 13.93
C GLY A 63 3.82 11.25 15.17
N ARG A 64 3.25 12.33 15.73
CA ARG A 64 2.30 12.24 16.86
C ARG A 64 1.05 11.44 16.49
N LYS A 65 0.50 11.61 15.28
CA LYS A 65 -0.66 10.85 14.80
C LYS A 65 -0.33 9.36 14.62
N GLY A 66 0.84 9.06 14.04
CA GLY A 66 1.33 7.68 13.86
C GLY A 66 1.54 6.97 15.20
N GLY A 67 2.20 7.62 16.16
CA GLY A 67 2.43 7.05 17.50
C GLY A 67 1.15 6.80 18.29
N LYS A 68 0.13 7.66 18.16
CA LYS A 68 -1.19 7.42 18.78
C LYS A 68 -1.90 6.20 18.19
N ASN A 69 -1.73 5.95 16.89
CA ASN A 69 -2.35 4.81 16.22
C ASN A 69 -1.60 3.50 16.45
N SER A 70 -0.30 3.53 16.75
CA SER A 70 0.47 2.32 17.09
C SER A 70 0.16 1.83 18.50
N HIS A 71 0.04 2.73 19.48
CA HIS A 71 -0.29 2.36 20.88
C HIS A 71 -1.69 1.80 21.09
N LYS A 72 -2.60 2.00 20.12
CA LYS A 72 -3.96 1.47 20.21
C LYS A 72 -4.04 -0.03 19.91
N LYS A 73 -3.07 -0.57 19.15
CA LYS A 73 -3.04 -2.01 18.82
C LYS A 73 -2.50 -2.90 19.92
N ASP A 74 -1.71 -2.35 20.84
CA ASP A 74 -1.16 -3.13 21.97
C ASP A 74 -2.20 -3.33 23.09
N ASN A 75 -3.18 -2.43 23.23
CA ASN A 75 -4.24 -2.55 24.25
C ASN A 75 -5.36 -3.54 23.89
N ASP A 76 -5.57 -3.85 22.61
CA ASP A 76 -6.62 -4.79 22.19
C ASP A 76 -6.27 -6.27 22.49
N ASN A 77 -5.00 -6.56 22.85
CA ASN A 77 -4.54 -7.93 23.19
C ASN A 77 -4.55 -8.22 24.71
N GLU A 78 -4.70 -7.20 25.57
CA GLU A 78 -4.74 -7.38 27.03
C GLU A 78 -6.17 -7.50 27.59
N GLN A 79 -7.21 -7.10 26.84
CA GLN A 79 -8.61 -7.21 27.29
C GLN A 79 -9.28 -8.55 27.00
N ASN A 80 -8.66 -9.44 26.21
CA ASN A 80 -9.25 -10.74 25.85
C ASN A 80 -8.94 -11.88 26.84
N ASN A 81 -8.26 -11.61 27.96
CA ASN A 81 -7.85 -12.66 28.90
C ASN A 81 -8.42 -12.49 30.32
N GLN A 82 -9.45 -11.66 30.52
CA GLN A 82 -10.17 -11.52 31.80
C GLN A 82 -11.61 -12.03 31.76
N ASP A 83 -12.16 -12.35 30.58
CA ASP A 83 -13.56 -12.79 30.46
C ASP A 83 -13.74 -14.33 30.52
N ASN A 84 -12.69 -15.10 30.84
CA ASN A 84 -12.72 -16.58 30.81
C ASN A 84 -12.50 -17.27 32.17
N GLU A 85 -12.78 -16.60 33.29
CA GLU A 85 -12.76 -17.21 34.64
C GLU A 85 -14.09 -17.10 35.42
N GLU A 86 -15.15 -16.50 34.85
CA GLU A 86 -16.48 -16.42 35.51
C GLU A 86 -17.51 -17.45 35.00
N ASN A 87 -17.10 -18.47 34.23
CA ASN A 87 -18.03 -19.51 33.76
C ASN A 87 -17.45 -20.93 33.86
N SER A 88 -17.10 -21.35 35.09
CA SER A 88 -16.97 -22.76 35.48
C SER A 88 -17.62 -23.00 36.83
#